data_AF-A0A920ER71-F1
#
_entry.id   AF-A0A920ER71-F1
#
_cell.length_a   1.000
_cell.length_b   1.000
_cell.length_c   1.000
_cell.angle_alpha   90.00
_cell.angle_beta   90.00
_cell.angle_gamma   90.00
#
_symmetry.space_group_name_H-M   'P 1'
#
loop_
_entity.id
_entity.type
_entity.pdbx_description
1 polymer ?
#
loop_
_entity_poly.entity_id
_entity_poly.type
_entity_poly.pdbx_seq_one_letter_code
_entity_poly.pdbx_strand_id
1 'polypeptide(L)' 'MARSDRAVSEDMVFLPFAYVEAAANILTNPAIDPYGKIPEFKFSAVRVEALSKNIAAE' A
#
# COMPACT_ATOMS: atom_id res chain seq x y z
N MET A 1 10.37 4.14 -6.47
CA MET A 1 10.38 3.63 -7.85
C MET A 1 9.43 2.45 -7.91
N ALA A 2 8.52 2.39 -8.90
CA ALA A 2 7.62 1.24 -9.07
C ALA A 2 8.29 0.16 -9.96
N ARG A 3 7.97 -1.12 -9.71
CA ARG A 3 8.51 -2.26 -10.48
C ARG A 3 7.35 -3.10 -11.01
N SER A 4 7.37 -3.41 -12.30
CA SER A 4 6.45 -4.39 -12.90
C SER A 4 6.92 -5.80 -12.55
N ASP A 5 5.99 -6.66 -12.10
CA ASP A 5 6.25 -8.07 -11.82
C ASP A 5 5.09 -8.93 -12.35
N ARG A 6 5.41 -10.07 -12.96
CA ARG A 6 4.43 -11.02 -13.49
C ARG A 6 3.77 -11.86 -12.39
N ALA A 7 4.34 -11.88 -11.19
CA ALA A 7 3.78 -12.56 -10.03
C ALA A 7 2.66 -11.75 -9.34
N VAL A 8 2.47 -10.48 -9.72
CA VAL A 8 1.39 -9.64 -9.22
C VAL A 8 0.27 -9.65 -10.25
N SER A 9 -0.95 -10.02 -9.82
CA SER A 9 -2.13 -10.03 -10.68
C SER A 9 -2.45 -8.64 -11.21
N GLU A 10 -3.15 -8.60 -12.34
CA GLU A 10 -3.72 -7.35 -12.87
C GLU A 10 -4.62 -6.67 -11.82
N ASP A 11 -4.62 -5.34 -11.82
CA ASP A 11 -5.33 -4.47 -10.86
C ASP A 11 -4.94 -4.66 -9.38
N MET A 12 -3.83 -5.35 -9.11
CA MET A 12 -3.26 -5.47 -7.77
C MET A 12 -1.91 -4.77 -7.66
N VAL A 13 -1.60 -4.32 -6.45
CA VAL A 13 -0.28 -3.80 -6.10
C VAL A 13 0.25 -4.49 -4.85
N PHE A 14 1.56 -4.69 -4.79
CA PHE A 14 2.25 -5.22 -3.63
C PHE A 14 3.14 -4.16 -3.02
N LEU A 15 3.01 -3.94 -1.71
CA LEU A 15 3.82 -2.99 -0.94
C LEU A 15 4.33 -3.65 0.36
N PRO A 16 5.66 -3.72 0.59
CA PRO A 16 6.21 -4.23 1.84
C PRO A 16 6.02 -3.23 2.99
N PHE A 17 5.76 -3.73 4.20
CA PHE A 17 5.56 -2.90 5.41
C PHE A 17 6.80 -2.79 6.31
N ALA A 18 7.93 -3.39 5.90
CA ALA A 18 9.15 -3.43 6.71
C ALA A 18 10.01 -2.14 6.64
N TYR A 19 9.63 -1.19 5.79
CA TYR A 19 10.35 0.06 5.57
C TYR A 19 9.64 1.21 6.29
N VAL A 20 10.36 1.93 7.16
CA VAL A 20 9.79 3.03 7.97
C VAL A 20 9.49 4.24 7.08
N GLU A 21 10.36 4.53 6.13
CA GLU A 21 10.25 5.61 5.16
C GLU A 21 9.10 5.43 4.15
N ALA A 22 8.58 4.21 4.02
CA ALA A 22 7.51 3.84 3.10
C ALA A 22 6.51 2.88 3.76
N ALA A 23 6.05 3.25 4.97
CA ALA A 23 5.21 2.39 5.79
C ALA A 23 3.83 2.11 5.14
N ALA A 24 3.66 0.89 4.62
CA ALA A 24 2.41 0.43 4.01
C ALA A 24 1.21 0.54 4.96
N ASN A 25 1.43 0.41 6.27
CA ASN A 25 0.38 0.42 7.28
C ASN A 25 -0.43 1.74 7.33
N ILE A 26 0.13 2.84 6.82
CA ILE A 26 -0.59 4.13 6.69
C ILE A 26 -1.80 4.00 5.75
N LEU A 27 -1.72 3.08 4.78
CA LEU A 27 -2.76 2.85 3.78
C LEU A 27 -3.75 1.75 4.18
N THR A 28 -3.50 1.01 5.26
CA THR A 28 -4.33 -0.14 5.67
C THR A 28 -5.44 0.26 6.64
N ASN A 29 -6.53 -0.51 6.67
CA ASN A 29 -7.65 -0.30 7.57
C ASN A 29 -7.34 -0.86 8.97
N PRO A 30 -7.47 -0.07 10.06
CA PRO A 30 -7.28 -0.57 11.42
C PRO A 30 -8.46 -1.40 11.95
N ALA A 31 -9.54 -1.56 11.17
CA ALA A 31 -10.66 -2.41 11.56
C ALA A 31 -10.19 -3.84 11.87
N ILE A 32 -10.75 -4.38 12.95
CA ILE A 32 -10.42 -5.70 13.48
C ILE A 32 -11.56 -6.66 13.13
N ASP A 33 -11.21 -7.83 12.57
CA ASP A 33 -12.19 -8.88 12.32
C ASP A 33 -12.90 -9.31 13.63
N PRO A 34 -14.25 -9.39 13.64
CA PRO A 34 -15.01 -9.64 14.87
C PRO A 34 -14.78 -11.02 15.49
N TYR A 35 -14.27 -11.99 14.73
CA TYR A 35 -14.02 -13.36 15.19
C TYR A 35 -12.53 -13.63 15.39
N GLY A 36 -11.74 -13.39 14.35
CA GLY A 36 -10.31 -13.67 14.29
C GLY A 36 -9.44 -12.65 15.02
N LYS A 37 -9.97 -11.46 15.33
CA LYS A 37 -9.25 -10.38 16.04
C LYS A 37 -7.94 -9.95 15.36
N ILE A 38 -7.85 -10.14 14.05
CA ILE A 38 -6.72 -9.68 13.23
C ILE A 38 -7.11 -8.41 12.48
N PRO A 39 -6.18 -7.45 12.29
CA PRO A 39 -6.45 -6.28 11.47
C PRO A 39 -6.48 -6.64 9.97
N GLU A 40 -7.21 -5.85 9.20
CA GLU A 40 -7.31 -6.00 7.74
C GLU A 40 -6.06 -5.47 7.01
N PHE A 41 -4.92 -6.15 7.17
CA PHE A 41 -3.67 -5.75 6.50
C PHE A 41 -3.51 -6.25 5.06
N LYS A 42 -4.29 -7.27 4.66
CA LYS A 42 -4.07 -7.96 3.38
C LYS A 42 -4.76 -7.31 2.18
N PHE A 43 -5.73 -6.43 2.44
CA PHE A 43 -6.47 -5.73 1.40
C PHE A 43 -6.67 -4.28 1.80
N SER A 44 -6.35 -3.38 0.86
CA SER A 44 -6.71 -1.97 0.95
C SER A 44 -6.93 -1.43 -0.45
N ALA A 45 -8.00 -0.66 -0.63
CA ALA A 45 -8.26 0.04 -1.88
C ALA A 45 -7.33 1.25 -1.98
N VAL A 46 -6.53 1.31 -3.04
CA VAL A 46 -5.54 2.36 -3.24
C VAL A 46 -5.64 2.95 -4.64
N ARG A 47 -5.21 4.20 -4.80
CA ARG A 47 -5.04 4.85 -6.11
C ARG A 47 -3.54 5.00 -6.38
N VAL A 48 -3.07 4.44 -7.50
CA VAL A 48 -1.69 4.62 -7.94
C VAL A 48 -1.62 5.83 -8.85
N GLU A 49 -0.68 6.73 -8.57
CA GLU A 49 -0.44 7.92 -9.39
C GLU A 49 1.02 7.99 -9.81
N ALA A 50 1.26 8.44 -11.03
CA ALA A 50 2.59 8.82 -11.45
C ALA A 50 3.02 10.07 -10.67
N LEU A 51 4.25 10.07 -10.16
CA LEU A 51 4.81 11.26 -9.52
C LEU A 51 4.89 12.39 -10.54
N SER A 52 4.04 13.41 -10.41
CA SER A 52 4.21 14.64 -11.18
C SER A 52 5.40 15.41 -10.61
N LYS A 53 6.26 15.97 -11.46
CA LYS A 53 7.43 16.75 -11.06
C LYS A 53 7.08 18.13 -10.42
N ASN A 54 5.92 18.27 -9.81
CA ASN A 54 5.64 19.40 -8.92
C ASN A 54 6.10 19.01 -7.52
N ILE A 55 7.42 18.95 -7.35
CA ILE A 55 8.02 18.92 -6.02
C ILE A 55 7.70 20.29 -5.43
N ALA A 56 6.84 20.33 -4.42
CA ALA A 56 6.67 21.53 -3.61
C ALA A 56 8.07 21.91 -3.10
N ALA A 57 8.54 23.08 -3.52
CA ALA A 57 9.77 23.66 -3.01
C ALA A 57 9.56 23.94 -1.51
N GLU A 58 10.40 23.34 -0.67
CA GLU A 58 10.72 23.86 0.64
C GLU A 58 12.13 24.46 0.58
#